data_AF-A0A9E4H2K2-F1
#
_entry.id   AF-A0A9E4H2K2-F1
#
_cell.length_a   1.000
_cell.length_b   1.000
_cell.length_c   1.000
_cell.angle_alpha   90.00
_cell.angle_beta   90.00
_cell.angle_gamma   90.00
#
_symmetry.space_group_name_H-M   'P 1'
#
loop_
_entity.id
_entity.type
_entity.pdbx_description
1 polymer ?
#
loop_
_entity_poly.entity_id
_entity_poly.type
_entity_poly.pdbx_seq_one_letter_code
_entity_poly.pdbx_strand_id
1 'polypeptide(L)'
;MFLKEKELNWIVNGTAFLGSGGGGAKTTGTAFAQLIMQLTDGKRVELATSEHFGAISAIESDQYDAIFKAIDQAAQWLKANEHDPVSLIFPIETCPENTLAPMVAAAKYGIPVFYGDGGGRAVPALQLSAFANSSNPFCPAFVTNDKGDFMHVNTGTPEMLDELLRPVTGTPQFGNSVSL
;
A
#
# COMPACT_ATOMS: atom_id res chain seq x y z
N MET A 1 17.91 -2.12 6.37
CA MET A 1 17.70 -1.94 7.84
C MET A 1 16.71 -2.99 8.31
N PHE A 2 16.82 -3.52 9.53
CA PHE A 2 15.86 -4.50 10.08
C PHE A 2 14.96 -3.82 11.12
N LEU A 3 13.66 -4.11 11.10
CA LEU A 3 12.69 -3.58 12.05
C LEU A 3 12.26 -4.71 12.99
N LYS A 4 12.32 -4.47 14.31
CA LYS A 4 11.76 -5.36 15.32
C LYS A 4 10.45 -4.75 15.84
N GLU A 5 9.79 -5.47 16.74
CA GLU A 5 8.50 -5.08 17.32
C GLU A 5 8.52 -3.65 17.88
N LYS A 6 9.60 -3.27 18.57
CA LYS A 6 9.74 -1.93 19.15
C LYS A 6 9.78 -0.85 18.07
N GLU A 7 10.56 -1.06 17.01
CA GLU A 7 10.65 -0.15 15.88
C GLU A 7 9.32 -0.06 15.12
N LEU A 8 8.61 -1.18 14.93
CA LEU A 8 7.28 -1.17 14.31
C LEU A 8 6.28 -0.38 15.15
N ASN A 9 6.29 -0.53 16.47
CA ASN A 9 5.47 0.28 17.38
C ASN A 9 5.84 1.76 17.30
N TRP A 10 7.12 2.10 17.15
CA TRP A 10 7.54 3.48 16.92
C TRP A 10 7.04 4.03 15.59
N ILE A 11 7.09 3.23 14.53
CA ILE A 11 6.55 3.61 13.22
C ILE A 11 5.05 3.88 13.34
N VAL A 12 4.26 2.97 13.92
CA VAL A 12 2.80 3.17 14.11
C VAL A 12 2.49 4.47 14.87
N ASN A 13 3.23 4.77 15.94
CA ASN A 13 3.02 5.99 16.71
C ASN A 13 3.50 7.25 15.97
N GLY A 14 4.64 7.16 15.28
CA GLY A 14 5.22 8.27 14.53
C GLY A 14 4.35 8.65 13.33
N THR A 15 3.91 7.67 12.55
CA THR A 15 3.05 7.89 11.39
C THR A 15 1.66 8.38 11.80
N ALA A 16 1.15 7.97 12.98
CA ALA A 16 -0.08 8.54 13.53
C ALA A 16 0.05 10.04 13.84
N PHE A 17 1.21 10.46 14.36
CA PHE A 17 1.47 11.86 14.66
C PHE A 17 1.69 12.69 13.38
N LEU A 18 2.46 12.16 12.44
CA LEU A 18 2.81 12.82 11.18
C LEU A 18 1.66 12.81 10.15
N GLY A 19 0.72 11.87 10.27
CA GLY A 19 -0.39 11.68 9.34
C GLY A 19 -1.45 12.77 9.34
N SER A 20 -1.32 13.84 10.13
CA SER A 20 -2.24 14.99 10.10
C SER A 20 -3.74 14.63 10.28
N GLY A 21 -4.02 13.53 10.97
CA GLY A 21 -5.37 13.06 11.30
C GLY A 21 -6.04 12.12 10.29
N GLY A 22 -5.36 11.70 9.21
CA GLY A 22 -5.91 10.79 8.19
C GLY A 22 -5.13 9.48 8.00
N GLY A 23 -5.47 8.76 6.92
CA GLY A 23 -4.73 7.59 6.40
C GLY A 23 -4.72 6.33 7.27
N GLY A 24 -5.76 6.18 8.08
CA GLY A 24 -6.08 4.94 8.79
C GLY A 24 -5.83 4.96 10.30
N ALA A 25 -6.45 4.02 10.99
CA ALA A 25 -6.46 3.94 12.44
C ALA A 25 -5.18 3.29 12.99
N LYS A 26 -4.73 3.77 14.16
CA LYS A 26 -3.61 3.17 14.90
C LYS A 26 -3.85 1.71 15.25
N THR A 27 -5.11 1.33 15.51
CA THR A 27 -5.49 -0.05 15.81
C THR A 27 -5.16 -0.98 14.65
N THR A 28 -5.51 -0.58 13.43
CA THR A 28 -5.20 -1.33 12.20
C THR A 28 -3.70 -1.34 11.93
N GLY A 29 -3.01 -0.20 12.03
CA GLY A 29 -1.55 -0.14 11.91
C GLY A 29 -0.82 -1.04 12.93
N THR A 30 -1.37 -1.17 14.15
CA THR A 30 -0.84 -2.09 15.19
C THR A 30 -1.07 -3.55 14.79
N ALA A 31 -2.24 -3.89 14.24
CA ALA A 31 -2.51 -5.22 13.72
C ALA A 31 -1.56 -5.59 12.56
N PHE A 32 -1.28 -4.64 11.67
CA PHE A 32 -0.27 -4.82 10.62
C PHE A 32 1.14 -5.00 11.17
N ALA A 33 1.55 -4.23 12.18
CA ALA A 33 2.83 -4.43 12.85
C ALA A 33 2.96 -5.85 13.43
N GLN A 34 1.91 -6.37 14.07
CA GLN A 34 1.87 -7.73 14.59
C GLN A 34 1.95 -8.77 13.47
N LEU A 35 1.22 -8.56 12.37
CA LEU A 35 1.26 -9.43 11.20
C LEU A 35 2.65 -9.47 10.55
N ILE A 36 3.31 -8.32 10.41
CA ILE A 36 4.69 -8.24 9.92
C ILE A 36 5.63 -9.08 10.79
N MET A 37 5.49 -9.02 12.11
CA MET A 37 6.29 -9.84 13.03
C MET A 37 6.04 -11.33 12.82
N GLN A 38 4.78 -11.74 12.62
CA GLN A 38 4.42 -13.14 12.37
C GLN A 38 4.96 -13.65 11.04
N LEU A 39 4.77 -12.90 9.95
CA LEU A 39 5.20 -13.29 8.60
C LEU A 39 6.72 -13.41 8.47
N THR A 40 7.46 -12.67 9.28
CA THR A 40 8.92 -12.56 9.16
C THR A 40 9.67 -13.34 10.21
N ASP A 41 8.97 -14.05 11.11
CA ASP A 41 9.57 -14.63 12.33
C ASP A 41 10.39 -13.57 13.11
N GLY A 42 9.92 -12.32 13.08
CA GLY A 42 10.55 -11.14 13.68
C GLY A 42 11.85 -10.67 13.03
N LYS A 43 12.15 -11.06 11.78
CA LYS A 43 13.49 -10.87 11.17
C LYS A 43 13.55 -9.98 9.94
N ARG A 44 12.45 -9.55 9.28
CA ARG A 44 12.61 -9.00 7.92
C ARG A 44 11.54 -8.03 7.40
N VAL A 45 11.87 -6.74 7.37
CA VAL A 45 11.43 -5.81 6.32
C VAL A 45 12.66 -5.02 5.90
N GLU A 46 13.02 -5.09 4.62
CA GLU A 46 14.17 -4.34 4.08
C GLU A 46 13.71 -2.95 3.66
N LEU A 47 14.50 -1.92 3.97
CA LEU A 47 14.27 -0.55 3.55
C LEU A 47 15.28 -0.18 2.48
N ALA A 48 14.83 0.38 1.36
CA ALA A 48 15.65 0.69 0.19
C ALA A 48 15.37 2.09 -0.38
N THR A 49 16.27 2.53 -1.25
CA THR A 49 16.22 3.79 -2.01
C THR A 49 16.53 3.45 -3.49
N SER A 50 15.58 2.89 -4.23
CA SER A 50 15.74 2.50 -5.66
C SER A 50 14.52 2.88 -6.49
N GLU A 51 14.49 2.56 -7.80
CA GLU A 51 13.72 3.31 -8.83
C GLU A 51 12.49 2.62 -9.48
N HIS A 52 12.09 1.40 -9.08
CA HIS A 52 10.90 0.73 -9.67
C HIS A 52 9.87 0.32 -8.63
N PHE A 53 8.70 0.95 -8.66
CA PHE A 53 7.88 1.14 -7.47
C PHE A 53 6.44 0.61 -7.63
N GLY A 54 5.87 0.02 -6.57
CA GLY A 54 4.42 -0.23 -6.43
C GLY A 54 3.81 0.50 -5.23
N ALA A 55 2.71 1.23 -5.44
CA ALA A 55 1.98 1.92 -4.37
C ALA A 55 0.95 0.97 -3.76
N ILE A 56 0.74 1.03 -2.44
CA ILE A 56 -0.35 0.31 -1.78
C ILE A 56 -1.16 1.27 -0.92
N SER A 57 -2.49 1.23 -1.05
CA SER A 57 -3.42 1.88 -0.11
C SER A 57 -4.43 0.88 0.41
N ALA A 58 -4.86 1.04 1.66
CA ALA A 58 -5.60 0.03 2.37
C ALA A 58 -6.88 0.62 2.98
N ILE A 59 -8.01 -0.11 2.93
CA ILE A 59 -9.29 0.26 3.60
C ILE A 59 -9.94 -0.96 4.32
N GLU A 60 -10.20 -0.82 5.62
CA GLU A 60 -10.96 -1.67 6.60
C GLU A 60 -10.83 -3.22 6.52
N SER A 61 -11.60 -3.95 7.36
CA SER A 61 -11.44 -5.34 7.83
C SER A 61 -10.90 -6.39 6.83
N ASP A 62 -10.07 -7.35 7.28
CA ASP A 62 -9.42 -8.39 6.44
C ASP A 62 -8.52 -7.84 5.31
N GLN A 63 -8.05 -6.62 5.50
CA GLN A 63 -7.20 -5.82 4.62
C GLN A 63 -5.93 -6.52 4.11
N TYR A 64 -5.32 -7.42 4.90
CA TYR A 64 -4.06 -8.07 4.52
C TYR A 64 -4.23 -9.01 3.33
N ASP A 65 -5.37 -9.68 3.20
CA ASP A 65 -5.66 -10.55 2.07
C ASP A 65 -5.84 -9.75 0.78
N ALA A 66 -6.48 -8.58 0.85
CA ALA A 66 -6.56 -7.65 -0.27
C ALA A 66 -5.17 -7.14 -0.67
N ILE A 67 -4.32 -6.74 0.28
CA ILE A 67 -2.94 -6.29 -0.01
C ILE A 67 -2.16 -7.35 -0.79
N PHE A 68 -2.24 -8.61 -0.36
CA PHE A 68 -1.54 -9.69 -1.04
C PHE A 68 -2.07 -9.93 -2.45
N LYS A 69 -3.40 -9.92 -2.61
CA LYS A 69 -4.05 -10.11 -3.91
C LYS A 69 -3.71 -8.97 -4.88
N ALA A 70 -3.62 -7.72 -4.41
CA ALA A 70 -3.20 -6.60 -5.25
C ALA A 70 -1.79 -6.81 -5.82
N ILE A 71 -0.85 -7.22 -4.97
CA ILE A 71 0.52 -7.55 -5.40
C ILE A 71 0.54 -8.76 -6.36
N ASP A 72 -0.23 -9.81 -6.07
CA ASP A 72 -0.31 -10.99 -6.95
C ASP A 72 -0.87 -10.61 -8.33
N GLN A 73 -1.89 -9.74 -8.39
CA GLN A 73 -2.47 -9.26 -9.66
C GLN A 73 -1.49 -8.38 -10.43
N ALA A 74 -0.80 -7.46 -9.76
CA ALA A 74 0.24 -6.65 -10.38
C ALA A 74 1.37 -7.52 -10.93
N ALA A 75 1.85 -8.51 -10.18
CA ALA A 75 2.89 -9.43 -10.61
C ALA A 75 2.46 -10.30 -11.80
N GLN A 76 1.21 -10.79 -11.80
CA GLN A 76 0.65 -11.53 -12.93
C GLN A 76 0.57 -10.66 -14.19
N TRP A 77 0.12 -9.42 -14.07
CA TRP A 77 0.04 -8.49 -15.19
C TRP A 77 1.43 -8.14 -15.73
N LEU A 78 2.39 -7.81 -14.88
CA LEU A 78 3.77 -7.52 -15.28
C LEU A 78 4.36 -8.69 -16.08
N LYS A 79 4.21 -9.91 -15.56
CA LYS A 79 4.66 -11.13 -16.24
C LYS A 79 3.97 -11.34 -17.59
N ALA A 80 2.66 -11.13 -17.66
CA ALA A 80 1.88 -11.32 -18.89
C ALA A 80 2.22 -10.29 -19.98
N ASN A 81 2.75 -9.13 -19.60
CA ASN A 81 3.13 -8.05 -20.50
C ASN A 81 4.66 -7.90 -20.63
N GLU A 82 5.42 -8.93 -20.24
CA GLU A 82 6.89 -8.98 -20.39
C GLU A 82 7.64 -7.83 -19.69
N HIS A 83 7.09 -7.33 -18.58
CA HIS A 83 7.74 -6.36 -17.72
C HIS A 83 8.56 -7.03 -16.61
N ASP A 84 9.51 -6.28 -16.05
CA ASP A 84 10.28 -6.70 -14.89
C ASP A 84 9.37 -6.92 -13.66
N PRO A 85 9.71 -7.88 -12.78
CA PRO A 85 8.97 -8.11 -11.55
C PRO A 85 9.10 -6.91 -10.59
N VAL A 86 8.13 -6.77 -9.68
CA VAL A 86 8.14 -5.73 -8.63
C VAL A 86 9.40 -5.87 -7.77
N SER A 87 10.28 -4.87 -7.82
CA SER A 87 11.53 -4.85 -7.06
C SER A 87 11.51 -3.94 -5.83
N LEU A 88 10.51 -3.06 -5.70
CA LEU A 88 10.34 -2.14 -4.58
C LEU A 88 8.87 -1.76 -4.45
N ILE A 89 8.41 -1.61 -3.20
CA ILE A 89 7.06 -1.12 -2.89
C ILE A 89 7.14 0.07 -1.94
N PHE A 90 6.14 0.94 -1.94
CA PHE A 90 6.20 2.19 -1.18
C PHE A 90 4.84 2.58 -0.57
N PRO A 91 4.86 3.24 0.59
CA PRO A 91 3.71 3.97 1.11
C PRO A 91 3.27 5.10 0.21
N ILE A 92 1.99 5.18 -0.12
CA ILE A 92 1.44 6.35 -0.83
C ILE A 92 1.48 7.61 0.05
N GLU A 93 1.35 7.45 1.37
CA GLU A 93 1.35 8.52 2.37
C GLU A 93 1.88 8.06 3.75
N THR A 94 2.32 9.00 4.59
CA THR A 94 2.75 8.74 5.97
C THR A 94 1.56 8.70 6.94
N CYS A 95 1.05 7.51 7.25
CA CYS A 95 -0.06 7.25 8.19
C CYS A 95 -0.02 5.81 8.75
N PRO A 96 -0.74 5.48 9.84
CA PRO A 96 -0.69 4.14 10.45
C PRO A 96 -1.03 2.98 9.51
N GLU A 97 -2.03 3.12 8.63
CA GLU A 97 -2.39 2.03 7.69
C GLU A 97 -1.57 2.11 6.42
N ASN A 98 -1.59 3.25 5.72
CA ASN A 98 -0.95 3.40 4.42
C ASN A 98 0.59 3.30 4.46
N THR A 99 1.22 3.50 5.62
CA THR A 99 2.65 3.18 5.80
C THR A 99 2.90 1.70 6.05
N LEU A 100 2.05 1.03 6.83
CA LEU A 100 2.29 -0.35 7.25
C LEU A 100 1.76 -1.37 6.22
N ALA A 101 0.77 -1.03 5.40
CA ALA A 101 0.23 -1.89 4.34
C ALA A 101 1.31 -2.38 3.35
N PRO A 102 2.15 -1.51 2.73
CA PRO A 102 3.27 -1.99 1.92
C PRO A 102 4.29 -2.76 2.73
N MET A 103 4.47 -2.46 4.03
CA MET A 103 5.36 -3.27 4.87
C MET A 103 4.83 -4.69 5.12
N VAL A 104 3.51 -4.88 5.15
CA VAL A 104 2.87 -6.21 5.20
C VAL A 104 3.13 -6.99 3.91
N ALA A 105 3.00 -6.35 2.75
CA ALA A 105 3.38 -6.97 1.48
C ALA A 105 4.88 -7.33 1.45
N ALA A 106 5.76 -6.43 1.89
CA ALA A 106 7.20 -6.67 1.96
C ALA A 106 7.53 -7.87 2.85
N ALA A 107 6.87 -7.97 4.00
CA ALA A 107 7.03 -9.06 4.94
C ALA A 107 6.69 -10.43 4.31
N LYS A 108 5.63 -10.50 3.50
CA LYS A 108 5.21 -11.74 2.82
C LYS A 108 6.11 -12.08 1.62
N TYR A 109 6.36 -11.12 0.75
CA TYR A 109 7.00 -11.37 -0.55
C TYR A 109 8.52 -11.16 -0.55
N GLY A 110 9.08 -10.60 0.53
CA GLY A 110 10.51 -10.31 0.61
C GLY A 110 10.97 -9.16 -0.29
N ILE A 111 10.03 -8.28 -0.69
CA ILE A 111 10.29 -7.09 -1.51
C ILE A 111 10.70 -5.93 -0.59
N PRO A 112 11.76 -5.17 -0.90
CA PRO A 112 12.11 -3.98 -0.14
C PRO A 112 11.00 -2.92 -0.13
N VAL A 113 10.92 -2.15 0.96
CA VAL A 113 10.06 -0.98 1.09
C VAL A 113 10.88 0.28 0.88
N PHE A 114 10.39 1.22 0.08
CA PHE A 114 11.02 2.52 -0.08
C PHE A 114 11.01 3.29 1.24
N TYR A 115 12.15 3.86 1.65
CA TYR A 115 12.22 4.72 2.83
C TYR A 115 11.75 6.14 2.51
N GLY A 116 10.46 6.27 2.27
CA GLY A 116 9.79 7.52 1.96
C GLY A 116 8.35 7.27 1.55
N ASP A 117 7.61 8.35 1.34
CA ASP A 117 6.23 8.31 0.89
C ASP A 117 5.93 9.51 -0.01
N GLY A 118 4.72 9.57 -0.56
CA GLY A 118 4.34 10.59 -1.53
C GLY A 118 3.85 11.90 -0.90
N GLY A 119 3.37 11.87 0.33
CA GLY A 119 2.71 13.02 0.97
C GLY A 119 3.51 13.69 2.10
N GLY A 120 4.38 12.96 2.79
CA GLY A 120 4.95 13.33 4.09
C GLY A 120 3.93 13.44 5.24
N ARG A 121 2.64 13.19 4.93
CA ARG A 121 1.43 13.27 5.77
C ARG A 121 0.29 12.56 5.04
N ALA A 122 -0.88 12.40 5.67
CA ALA A 122 -2.08 12.03 4.94
C ALA A 122 -2.42 13.08 3.87
N VAL A 123 -2.83 12.61 2.70
CA VAL A 123 -3.36 13.42 1.60
C VAL A 123 -4.78 12.96 1.25
N PRO A 124 -5.73 13.90 1.02
CA PRO A 124 -7.13 13.53 0.77
C PRO A 124 -7.40 12.96 -0.63
N ALA A 125 -6.44 13.06 -1.55
CA ALA A 125 -6.60 12.67 -2.94
C ALA A 125 -5.25 12.31 -3.59
N LEU A 126 -5.25 11.37 -4.53
CA LEU A 126 -4.03 10.79 -5.13
C LEU A 126 -3.13 11.84 -5.78
N GLN A 127 -3.71 12.85 -6.44
CA GLN A 127 -3.00 13.92 -7.13
C GLN A 127 -2.15 14.82 -6.23
N LEU A 128 -2.35 14.75 -4.91
CA LEU A 128 -1.57 15.49 -3.93
C LEU A 128 -0.32 14.73 -3.47
N SER A 129 -0.15 13.49 -3.93
CA SER A 129 1.06 12.70 -3.76
C SER A 129 2.16 13.18 -4.72
N ALA A 130 3.41 13.19 -4.26
CA ALA A 130 4.58 13.43 -5.10
C ALA A 130 4.69 12.42 -6.26
N PHE A 131 4.05 11.26 -6.15
CA PHE A 131 4.03 10.23 -7.19
C PHE A 131 3.02 10.50 -8.30
N ALA A 132 2.09 11.44 -8.12
CA ALA A 132 1.08 11.80 -9.11
C ALA A 132 1.57 12.77 -10.21
N ASN A 133 2.89 12.88 -10.39
CA ASN A 133 3.48 13.72 -11.42
C ASN A 133 3.47 13.02 -12.79
N SER A 134 3.55 13.80 -13.88
CA SER A 134 3.45 13.29 -15.26
C SER A 134 4.60 12.36 -15.69
N SER A 135 5.70 12.33 -14.94
CA SER A 135 6.84 11.43 -15.19
C SER A 135 6.66 10.03 -14.63
N ASN A 136 5.68 9.81 -13.74
CA ASN A 136 5.44 8.53 -13.10
C ASN A 136 4.11 7.93 -13.56
N PRO A 137 4.11 6.70 -14.13
CA PRO A 137 2.86 6.02 -14.44
C PRO A 137 2.14 5.63 -13.15
N PHE A 138 0.87 6.06 -13.01
CA PHE A 138 -0.03 5.67 -11.91
C PHE A 138 -1.01 4.56 -12.34
N CYS A 139 -0.95 4.15 -13.59
CA CYS A 139 -1.72 3.05 -14.17
C CYS A 139 -0.76 2.08 -14.89
N PRO A 140 -1.11 0.78 -14.97
CA PRO A 140 -2.36 0.19 -14.51
C PRO A 140 -2.49 0.14 -12.98
N ALA A 141 -3.72 0.30 -12.49
CA ALA A 141 -4.06 0.21 -11.08
C ALA A 141 -4.84 -1.09 -10.81
N PHE A 142 -4.49 -1.80 -9.73
CA PHE A 142 -5.13 -3.07 -9.35
C PHE A 142 -5.85 -2.92 -8.02
N VAL A 143 -7.17 -2.98 -8.06
CA VAL A 143 -8.01 -2.89 -6.87
C VAL A 143 -8.48 -4.28 -6.54
N THR A 144 -8.28 -4.75 -5.32
CA THR A 144 -8.67 -6.09 -4.90
C THR A 144 -9.37 -6.09 -3.56
N ASN A 145 -10.21 -7.10 -3.31
CA ASN A 145 -10.80 -7.37 -2.00
C ASN A 145 -10.25 -8.67 -1.39
N ASP A 146 -10.63 -8.95 -0.16
CA ASP A 146 -10.31 -10.18 0.59
C ASP A 146 -10.81 -11.47 -0.10
N LYS A 147 -11.87 -11.38 -0.91
CA LYS A 147 -12.50 -12.54 -1.58
C LYS A 147 -11.84 -12.95 -2.89
N GLY A 148 -10.92 -12.15 -3.42
CA GLY A 148 -10.27 -12.42 -4.70
C GLY A 148 -10.89 -11.72 -5.90
N ASP A 149 -11.94 -10.91 -5.70
CA ASP A 149 -12.43 -10.03 -6.75
C ASP A 149 -11.40 -8.93 -6.98
N PHE A 150 -11.21 -8.58 -8.25
CA PHE A 150 -10.30 -7.51 -8.61
C PHE A 150 -10.81 -6.69 -9.79
N MET A 151 -10.35 -5.45 -9.84
CA MET A 151 -10.50 -4.56 -10.98
C MET A 151 -9.12 -4.13 -11.45
N HIS A 152 -8.94 -4.15 -12.76
CA HIS A 152 -7.81 -3.53 -13.42
C HIS A 152 -8.31 -2.22 -14.04
N VAL A 153 -7.79 -1.10 -13.54
CA VAL A 153 -8.22 0.25 -13.95
C VAL A 153 -7.09 0.92 -14.73
N ASN A 154 -7.44 1.48 -15.88
CA ASN A 154 -6.55 2.29 -16.69
C ASN A 154 -7.29 3.58 -17.08
N THR A 155 -6.71 4.73 -16.72
CA THR A 155 -7.35 6.03 -16.88
C THR A 155 -6.32 7.14 -17.08
N GLY A 156 -6.79 8.34 -17.43
CA GLY A 156 -5.96 9.43 -17.93
C GLY A 156 -5.23 10.25 -16.87
N THR A 157 -5.78 10.40 -15.66
CA THR A 157 -5.14 11.16 -14.57
C THR A 157 -5.38 10.54 -13.19
N PRO A 158 -4.55 10.85 -12.17
CA PRO A 158 -4.77 10.43 -10.78
C PRO A 158 -6.12 10.90 -10.22
N GLU A 159 -6.60 12.07 -10.61
CA GLU A 159 -7.94 12.56 -10.24
C GLU A 159 -9.04 11.66 -10.82
N MET A 160 -8.92 11.29 -12.10
CA MET A 160 -9.87 10.38 -12.72
C MET A 160 -9.84 8.99 -12.07
N LEU A 161 -8.66 8.53 -11.64
CA LEU A 161 -8.54 7.28 -10.90
C LEU A 161 -9.30 7.38 -9.58
N ASP A 162 -9.09 8.45 -8.81
CA ASP A 162 -9.82 8.71 -7.57
C ASP A 162 -11.35 8.76 -7.80
N GLU A 163 -11.81 9.48 -8.83
CA GLU A 163 -13.24 9.59 -9.17
C GLU A 163 -13.85 8.22 -9.52
N LEU A 164 -13.11 7.34 -10.19
CA LEU A 164 -13.55 5.98 -10.52
C LEU A 164 -13.56 5.07 -9.29
N LEU A 165 -12.56 5.17 -8.41
CA LEU A 165 -12.39 4.26 -7.28
C LEU A 165 -13.32 4.58 -6.11
N ARG A 166 -13.52 5.87 -5.79
CA ARG A 166 -14.36 6.30 -4.65
C ARG A 166 -15.75 5.66 -4.58
N PRO A 167 -16.54 5.58 -5.67
CA PRO A 167 -17.84 4.91 -5.60
C PRO A 167 -17.70 3.39 -5.44
N VAL A 168 -16.67 2.77 -6.03
CA VAL A 168 -16.51 1.31 -5.98
C VAL A 168 -16.11 0.85 -4.58
N THR A 169 -15.21 1.56 -3.93
CA THR A 169 -14.81 1.26 -2.55
C THR A 169 -15.95 1.50 -1.55
N GLY A 170 -17.04 2.16 -1.94
CA GLY A 170 -18.27 2.26 -1.13
C GLY A 170 -19.26 1.09 -1.32
N THR A 171 -19.00 0.16 -2.24
CA THR A 171 -19.92 -0.95 -2.53
C THR A 171 -19.79 -2.09 -1.51
N PRO A 172 -20.82 -2.92 -1.29
CA PRO A 172 -20.71 -4.10 -0.41
C PRO A 172 -19.61 -5.10 -0.83
N GLN A 173 -19.19 -5.05 -2.10
CA GLN A 173 -18.18 -5.96 -2.64
C GLN A 173 -16.76 -5.56 -2.26
N PHE A 174 -16.46 -4.25 -2.20
CA PHE A 174 -15.12 -3.70 -1.95
C PHE A 174 -15.02 -2.85 -0.68
N GLY A 175 -16.13 -2.46 -0.06
CA GLY A 175 -16.12 -1.54 1.08
C GLY A 175 -15.76 -2.13 2.41
N ASN A 176 -15.69 -3.47 2.52
CA ASN A 176 -15.28 -4.14 3.75
C ASN A 176 -13.76 -4.40 3.79
N SER A 177 -13.14 -4.58 2.63
CA SER A 177 -11.73 -4.90 2.46
C SER A 177 -11.32 -4.44 1.05
N VAL A 178 -10.41 -3.47 0.95
CA VAL A 178 -9.86 -3.10 -0.36
C VAL A 178 -8.43 -2.65 -0.26
N SER A 179 -7.65 -3.11 -1.23
CA SER A 179 -6.31 -2.62 -1.50
C SER A 179 -6.20 -2.13 -2.93
N LEU A 180 -5.59 -0.96 -3.08
CA LEU A 180 -5.03 -0.45 -4.33
C LEU A 180 -3.54 -0.83 -4.41
#